data_AF-Q6BKL9-F1
#
_entry.id   AF-Q6BKL9-F1
#
_cell.length_a   1.000
_cell.length_b   1.000
_cell.length_c   1.000
_cell.angle_alpha   90.00
_cell.angle_beta   90.00
_cell.angle_gamma   90.00
#
_symmetry.space_group_name_H-M   'P 1'
#
loop_
_entity.id
_entity.type
_entity.pdbx_description
1 polymer ?
#
loop_
_entity_poly.entity_id
_entity_poly.type
_entity_poly.pdbx_seq_one_letter_code
_entity_poly.pdbx_strand_id
1 'polypeptide(L)'
;MSTSQLKLSLKDVIPTHPEPYPPQLISFADYLYSLSLQKNPVLPNRAEIARCHFCAYLAAEKYQRSLKLPEPSVRKIPVQPKLIDKFLDDFRVTLLNQERSASASPTTSPTKRRTQRTSNFTTPTSSPSKITKLSPMKHTTPKISSPLKKLQALRDQELKQAGPDSTPASSDINDEESIFNQKEASEASESVPNTPSTPTTKYVKRQITIADFISFANNFFIPASITPKMVESFVSHKHKFTKKNEWLLACGMINAAYVRINHQLLQKTIGAKSQFQNQLFQYQKGGLMRWNMLLWCNIIEDAIKDEPWISEIEQNYIFGKSPLHEDIEKREIDAKLGPGWELFERFGSMSHPNVQFDSDPQNLYHHTWTNNIISQLDS
;
A
#
# COMPACT_ATOMS: atom_id res chain seq x y z
N MET A 1 -5.20 -24.94 16.55
CA MET A 1 -4.62 -23.62 16.24
C MET A 1 -3.18 -23.57 16.70
N SER A 2 -2.34 -22.72 16.11
CA SER A 2 -1.00 -22.47 16.67
C SER A 2 -1.13 -21.53 17.88
N THR A 3 -0.67 -21.95 19.05
CA THR A 3 -0.69 -21.14 20.29
C THR A 3 0.02 -19.79 20.11
N SER A 4 0.97 -19.71 19.18
CA SER A 4 1.67 -18.48 18.80
C SER A 4 0.77 -17.43 18.14
N GLN A 5 -0.18 -17.83 17.29
CA GLN A 5 -1.10 -16.89 16.62
C GLN A 5 -2.09 -16.26 17.60
N LEU A 6 -2.54 -17.05 18.57
CA LEU A 6 -3.46 -16.59 19.62
C LEU A 6 -2.76 -15.59 20.56
N LYS A 7 -1.51 -15.87 20.96
CA LYS A 7 -0.69 -14.94 21.76
C LYS A 7 -0.43 -13.62 21.03
N LEU A 8 -0.12 -13.68 19.74
CA LEU A 8 0.05 -12.48 18.90
C LEU A 8 -1.27 -11.67 18.84
N SER A 9 -2.39 -12.36 18.64
CA SER A 9 -3.72 -11.72 18.62
C SER A 9 -4.06 -11.05 19.95
N LEU A 10 -3.74 -11.68 21.08
CA LEU A 10 -3.90 -11.10 22.43
C LEU A 10 -3.00 -9.87 22.63
N LYS A 11 -1.76 -9.88 22.13
CA LYS A 11 -0.85 -8.73 22.17
C LYS A 11 -1.36 -7.54 21.38
N ASP A 12 -2.01 -7.79 20.25
CA ASP A 12 -2.56 -6.72 19.42
C ASP A 12 -3.84 -6.10 20.03
N VAL A 13 -4.62 -6.92 20.72
CA VAL A 13 -5.87 -6.50 21.40
C VAL A 13 -5.59 -5.86 22.76
N ILE A 14 -4.62 -6.36 23.52
CA ILE A 14 -4.26 -5.89 24.87
C ILE A 14 -2.80 -5.43 24.90
N PRO A 15 -2.43 -4.32 24.22
CA PRO A 15 -1.04 -3.90 24.09
C PRO A 15 -0.40 -3.44 25.42
N THR A 16 -1.21 -3.13 26.44
CA THR A 16 -0.77 -2.54 27.71
C THR A 16 -0.45 -3.58 28.80
N HIS A 17 -0.80 -4.86 28.60
CA HIS A 17 -0.55 -5.91 29.61
C HIS A 17 0.82 -6.59 29.35
N PRO A 18 1.73 -6.63 30.34
CA PRO A 18 3.01 -7.33 30.20
C PRO A 18 2.81 -8.86 30.13
N GLU A 19 3.54 -9.54 29.26
CA GLU A 19 3.54 -11.02 29.21
C GLU A 19 4.10 -11.59 30.54
N PRO A 20 3.58 -12.71 31.07
CA PRO A 20 2.71 -13.72 30.45
C PRO A 20 1.19 -13.52 30.65
N TYR A 21 0.41 -13.87 29.63
CA TYR A 21 -1.06 -13.88 29.72
C TYR A 21 -1.57 -15.03 30.62
N PRO A 22 -2.62 -14.80 31.42
CA PRO A 22 -3.23 -15.85 32.24
C PRO A 22 -3.68 -17.06 31.41
N PRO A 23 -3.42 -18.30 31.86
CA PRO A 23 -3.75 -19.51 31.10
C PRO A 23 -5.26 -19.67 30.87
N GLN A 24 -6.08 -19.13 31.78
CA GLN A 24 -7.54 -19.09 31.67
C GLN A 24 -8.03 -18.24 30.48
N LEU A 25 -7.31 -17.16 30.17
CA LEU A 25 -7.63 -16.29 29.03
C LEU A 25 -7.31 -16.99 27.71
N ILE A 26 -6.17 -17.69 27.67
CA ILE A 26 -5.71 -18.43 26.49
C ILE A 26 -6.67 -19.61 26.20
N SER A 27 -7.02 -20.40 27.22
CA SER A 27 -7.93 -21.54 27.04
C SER A 27 -9.32 -21.10 26.60
N PHE A 28 -9.81 -19.99 27.14
CA PHE A 28 -11.11 -19.44 26.75
C PHE A 28 -11.10 -18.87 25.33
N ALA A 29 -10.04 -18.17 24.93
CA ALA A 29 -9.91 -17.69 23.55
C ALA A 29 -9.84 -18.84 22.54
N ASP A 30 -9.17 -19.95 22.88
CA ASP A 30 -9.11 -21.15 22.03
C ASP A 30 -10.45 -21.89 21.95
N TYR A 31 -11.20 -21.93 23.06
CA TYR A 31 -12.58 -22.41 23.08
C TYR A 31 -13.48 -21.57 22.17
N LEU A 32 -13.45 -20.23 22.31
CA LEU A 32 -14.24 -19.32 21.47
C LEU A 32 -13.87 -19.44 19.99
N TYR A 33 -12.59 -19.63 19.69
CA TYR A 33 -12.14 -19.87 18.33
C TYR A 33 -12.71 -21.17 17.76
N SER A 34 -12.64 -22.27 18.51
CA SER A 34 -13.20 -23.56 18.10
C SER A 34 -14.72 -23.49 17.92
N LEU A 35 -15.41 -22.77 18.80
CA LEU A 35 -16.85 -22.54 18.70
C LEU A 35 -17.21 -21.68 17.48
N SER A 36 -16.40 -20.65 17.19
CA SER A 36 -16.60 -19.79 16.02
C SER A 36 -16.48 -20.55 14.70
N LEU A 37 -15.57 -21.53 14.62
CA LEU A 37 -15.42 -22.41 13.45
C LEU A 37 -16.64 -23.31 13.24
N GLN A 38 -17.25 -23.80 14.32
CA GLN A 38 -18.41 -24.68 14.24
C GLN A 38 -19.69 -23.93 13.86
N LYS A 39 -19.85 -22.69 14.31
CA LYS A 39 -21.09 -21.93 14.13
C LYS A 39 -21.06 -21.00 12.92
N ASN A 40 -19.92 -20.34 12.70
CA ASN A 40 -19.70 -19.43 11.59
C ASN A 40 -18.48 -19.90 10.78
N PRO A 41 -18.60 -21.02 10.03
CA PRO A 41 -17.47 -21.64 9.34
C PRO A 41 -16.89 -20.75 8.23
N VAL A 42 -17.68 -19.82 7.69
CA VAL A 42 -17.26 -18.90 6.63
C VAL A 42 -17.59 -17.47 7.02
N LEU A 43 -16.56 -16.64 7.22
CA LEU A 43 -16.72 -15.21 7.40
C LEU A 43 -16.65 -14.48 6.04
N PRO A 44 -17.55 -13.51 5.79
CA PRO A 44 -17.48 -12.69 4.58
C PRO A 44 -16.25 -11.78 4.56
N ASN A 45 -15.92 -11.25 3.38
CA ASN A 45 -14.89 -10.21 3.19
C ASN A 45 -13.45 -10.58 3.59
N ARG A 46 -13.07 -11.85 3.48
CA ARG A 46 -11.73 -12.35 3.89
C ARG A 46 -11.40 -12.05 5.37
N ALA A 47 -12.42 -11.81 6.20
CA ALA A 47 -12.26 -11.53 7.63
C ALA A 47 -11.83 -12.76 8.45
N GLU A 48 -11.65 -13.90 7.80
CA GLU A 48 -11.05 -15.13 8.35
C GLU A 48 -9.72 -14.87 9.07
N ILE A 49 -8.87 -13.99 8.53
CA ILE A 49 -7.57 -13.63 9.12
C ILE A 49 -7.76 -12.95 10.49
N ALA A 50 -8.89 -12.28 10.69
CA ALA A 50 -9.20 -11.55 11.92
C ALA A 50 -10.01 -12.36 12.95
N ARG A 51 -10.45 -13.58 12.61
CA ARG A 51 -11.23 -14.44 13.52
C ARG A 51 -10.53 -14.64 14.86
N CYS A 52 -9.21 -14.85 14.85
CA CYS A 52 -8.41 -15.00 16.07
C CYS A 52 -8.41 -13.72 16.92
N HIS A 53 -8.36 -12.55 16.29
CA HIS A 53 -8.42 -11.26 16.97
C HIS A 53 -9.81 -10.98 17.56
N PHE A 54 -10.89 -11.37 16.87
CA PHE A 54 -12.24 -11.25 17.42
C PHE A 54 -12.46 -12.16 18.64
N CYS A 55 -12.01 -13.41 18.59
CA CYS A 55 -12.10 -14.31 19.74
C CYS A 55 -11.23 -13.83 20.92
N ALA A 56 -10.03 -13.30 20.64
CA ALA A 56 -9.17 -12.70 21.66
C ALA A 56 -9.80 -11.46 22.30
N TYR A 57 -10.45 -10.60 21.49
CA TYR A 57 -11.18 -9.42 21.95
C TYR A 57 -12.33 -9.79 22.89
N LEU A 58 -13.16 -10.76 22.51
CA LEU A 58 -14.28 -11.20 23.35
C LEU A 58 -13.83 -11.92 24.62
N ALA A 59 -12.73 -12.66 24.55
CA ALA A 59 -12.10 -13.25 25.73
C ALA A 59 -11.62 -12.17 26.70
N ALA A 60 -10.96 -11.12 26.18
CA ALA A 60 -10.50 -9.98 26.97
C ALA A 60 -11.66 -9.21 27.61
N GLU A 61 -12.74 -8.97 26.86
CA GLU A 61 -13.96 -8.31 27.33
C GLU A 61 -14.62 -9.09 28.47
N LYS A 62 -14.73 -10.43 28.36
CA LYS A 62 -15.32 -11.28 29.41
C LYS A 62 -14.49 -11.27 30.70
N TYR A 63 -13.17 -11.37 30.60
CA TYR A 63 -12.27 -11.44 31.76
C TYR A 63 -11.79 -10.07 32.26
N GLN A 64 -12.28 -8.98 31.69
CA GLN A 64 -11.91 -7.62 32.09
C GLN A 64 -12.13 -7.37 33.59
N ARG A 65 -13.31 -7.75 34.10
CA ARG A 65 -13.67 -7.58 35.52
C ARG A 65 -12.94 -8.58 36.43
N SER A 66 -12.84 -9.83 35.98
CA SER A 66 -12.29 -10.92 36.79
C SER A 66 -10.76 -10.86 36.93
N LEU A 67 -10.06 -10.41 35.89
CA LEU A 67 -8.60 -10.38 35.81
C LEU A 67 -8.02 -8.95 35.81
N LYS A 68 -8.85 -7.92 36.02
CA LYS A 68 -8.48 -6.48 35.97
C LYS A 68 -7.68 -6.12 34.70
N LEU A 69 -8.10 -6.65 33.56
CA LEU A 69 -7.45 -6.37 32.27
C LEU A 69 -7.83 -4.96 31.77
N PRO A 70 -6.94 -4.27 31.05
CA PRO A 70 -7.27 -2.99 30.42
C PRO A 70 -8.28 -3.18 29.29
N GLU A 71 -8.93 -2.09 28.89
CA GLU A 71 -9.95 -2.12 27.83
C GLU A 71 -9.35 -2.65 26.51
N PRO A 72 -9.97 -3.65 25.87
CA PRO A 72 -9.44 -4.24 24.65
C PRO A 72 -9.51 -3.24 23.49
N SER A 73 -8.41 -3.13 22.72
CA SER A 73 -8.27 -2.21 21.60
C SER A 73 -8.63 -2.86 20.27
N VAL A 74 -9.46 -2.17 19.48
CA VAL A 74 -9.88 -2.58 18.14
C VAL A 74 -8.88 -2.18 17.04
N ARG A 75 -7.92 -1.30 17.34
CA ARG A 75 -7.09 -0.59 16.35
C ARG A 75 -6.19 -1.49 15.48
N LYS A 76 -5.81 -2.65 15.99
CA LYS A 76 -4.86 -3.56 15.32
C LYS A 76 -5.52 -4.80 14.70
N ILE A 77 -6.84 -4.87 14.70
CA ILE A 77 -7.57 -5.98 14.07
C ILE A 77 -7.47 -5.84 12.53
N PRO A 78 -7.05 -6.88 11.79
CA PRO A 78 -6.82 -6.80 10.34
C PRO A 78 -8.13 -6.84 9.53
N VAL A 79 -9.04 -5.91 9.79
CA VAL A 79 -10.33 -5.71 9.09
C VAL A 79 -10.60 -4.22 8.92
N GLN A 80 -11.44 -3.88 7.94
CA GLN A 80 -11.94 -2.52 7.78
C GLN A 80 -12.69 -2.07 9.04
N PRO A 81 -12.37 -0.89 9.62
CA PRO A 81 -12.96 -0.44 10.88
C PRO A 81 -14.49 -0.43 10.90
N LYS A 82 -15.10 -0.05 9.77
CA LYS A 82 -16.56 0.02 9.58
C LYS A 82 -17.29 -1.32 9.74
N LEU A 83 -16.56 -2.43 9.58
CA LEU A 83 -17.11 -3.78 9.67
C LEU A 83 -16.82 -4.45 11.01
N ILE A 84 -15.86 -3.92 11.79
CA ILE A 84 -15.43 -4.55 13.03
C ILE A 84 -16.58 -4.62 14.04
N ASP A 85 -17.28 -3.50 14.26
CA ASP A 85 -18.38 -3.45 15.24
C ASP A 85 -19.49 -4.45 14.88
N LYS A 86 -19.83 -4.56 13.59
CA LYS A 86 -20.82 -5.54 13.10
C LYS A 86 -20.38 -6.97 13.39
N PHE A 87 -19.12 -7.31 13.11
CA PHE A 87 -18.61 -8.65 13.38
C PHE A 87 -18.51 -8.95 14.88
N LEU A 88 -18.14 -7.97 15.70
CA LEU A 88 -18.11 -8.13 17.15
C LEU A 88 -19.52 -8.36 17.71
N ASP A 89 -20.52 -7.63 17.23
CA ASP A 89 -21.91 -7.82 17.62
C ASP A 89 -22.45 -9.19 17.18
N ASP A 90 -22.16 -9.61 15.94
CA ASP A 90 -22.53 -10.94 15.46
C ASP A 90 -21.90 -12.05 16.31
N PHE A 91 -20.62 -11.90 16.68
CA PHE A 91 -19.93 -12.87 17.52
C PHE A 91 -20.43 -12.84 18.98
N ARG A 92 -20.81 -11.67 19.51
CA ARG A 92 -21.45 -11.56 20.84
C ARG A 92 -22.78 -12.32 20.86
N VAL A 93 -23.62 -12.11 19.85
CA VAL A 93 -24.92 -12.78 19.76
C VAL A 93 -24.75 -14.29 19.60
N THR A 94 -23.80 -14.73 18.77
CA THR A 94 -23.65 -16.15 18.41
C THR A 94 -22.88 -16.96 19.45
N LEU A 95 -21.81 -16.41 20.02
CA LEU A 95 -20.87 -17.16 20.86
C LEU A 95 -21.13 -16.95 22.36
N LEU A 96 -21.39 -15.70 22.80
CA LEU A 96 -21.52 -15.37 24.23
C LEU A 96 -22.91 -15.70 24.80
N ASN A 97 -23.98 -15.55 24.02
CA ASN A 97 -25.32 -15.93 24.48
C ASN A 97 -25.46 -17.46 24.62
N GLN A 98 -24.78 -18.22 23.76
CA GLN A 98 -24.85 -19.68 23.80
C GLN A 98 -24.05 -20.28 24.98
N GLU A 99 -22.95 -19.66 25.40
CA GLU A 99 -22.26 -20.01 26.65
C GLU A 99 -23.18 -19.94 27.87
N ARG A 100 -24.01 -18.89 27.95
CA ARG A 100 -25.01 -18.75 29.03
C ARG A 100 -26.06 -19.84 29.00
N SER A 101 -26.41 -20.34 27.81
CA SER A 101 -27.33 -21.48 27.64
C SER A 101 -26.66 -22.84 27.87
N ALA A 102 -25.35 -22.98 27.64
CA ALA A 102 -24.61 -24.22 27.86
C ALA A 102 -24.26 -24.48 29.33
N SER A 103 -24.26 -23.45 30.18
CA SER A 103 -24.16 -23.59 31.65
C SER A 103 -25.45 -24.08 32.31
N ALA A 104 -26.55 -24.23 31.55
CA ALA A 104 -27.80 -24.83 32.02
C ALA A 104 -27.90 -26.28 31.53
N SER A 105 -27.11 -27.17 32.10
CA SER A 105 -27.29 -28.62 31.91
C SER A 105 -28.57 -29.08 32.61
N PRO A 106 -29.51 -29.79 31.93
CA PRO A 106 -30.26 -30.82 32.61
C PRO A 106 -29.41 -32.09 32.63
N THR A 107 -28.94 -32.42 33.81
CA THR A 107 -28.34 -33.71 34.16
C THR A 107 -29.42 -34.79 34.04
N THR A 108 -29.51 -35.48 32.90
CA THR A 108 -30.21 -36.78 32.84
C THR A 108 -29.43 -37.74 31.98
N SER A 109 -28.72 -38.64 32.67
CA SER A 109 -28.11 -39.86 32.15
C SER A 109 -29.10 -40.74 31.38
N PRO A 110 -28.74 -41.35 30.24
CA PRO A 110 -29.61 -42.27 29.54
C PRO A 110 -29.60 -43.63 30.22
N THR A 111 -30.65 -43.91 30.99
CA THR A 111 -30.90 -45.24 31.55
C THR A 111 -31.30 -46.20 30.43
N LYS A 112 -30.47 -47.22 30.22
CA LYS A 112 -30.75 -48.44 29.45
C LYS A 112 -32.18 -48.94 29.72
N ARG A 113 -33.01 -49.07 28.68
CA ARG A 113 -34.16 -49.99 28.70
C ARG A 113 -34.03 -51.03 27.60
N ARG A 114 -33.77 -52.25 28.05
CA ARG A 114 -33.69 -53.53 27.35
C ARG A 114 -35.02 -54.25 27.58
N THR A 115 -35.76 -54.58 26.51
CA THR A 115 -36.68 -55.74 26.33
C THR A 115 -37.63 -55.40 25.16
N GLN A 116 -38.15 -56.29 24.33
CA GLN A 116 -37.82 -57.65 23.87
C GLN A 116 -38.68 -57.88 22.60
N ARG A 117 -38.27 -58.86 21.79
CA ARG A 117 -38.87 -59.29 20.52
C ARG A 117 -40.34 -59.73 20.63
N THR A 118 -41.11 -59.51 19.56
CA THR A 118 -41.99 -60.54 18.93
C THR A 118 -42.26 -60.22 17.44
N SER A 119 -41.53 -60.93 16.57
CA SER A 119 -42.00 -61.72 15.42
C SER A 119 -43.24 -61.30 14.61
N ASN A 120 -43.02 -61.10 13.29
CA ASN A 120 -43.65 -61.82 12.16
C ASN A 120 -44.08 -60.92 10.98
N PHE A 121 -43.84 -61.47 9.78
CA PHE A 121 -44.40 -61.18 8.46
C PHE A 121 -43.54 -60.45 7.40
N THR A 122 -42.89 -61.33 6.61
CA THR A 122 -42.96 -61.44 5.13
C THR A 122 -42.48 -60.29 4.23
N THR A 123 -41.29 -60.50 3.64
CA THR A 123 -40.96 -60.10 2.25
C THR A 123 -41.73 -60.98 1.24
N PRO A 124 -41.95 -60.54 -0.02
CA PRO A 124 -40.95 -60.86 -1.04
C PRO A 124 -40.76 -59.82 -2.18
N THR A 125 -39.52 -59.76 -2.67
CA THR A 125 -39.09 -59.72 -4.09
C THR A 125 -39.62 -58.66 -5.05
N SER A 126 -38.72 -57.84 -5.63
CA SER A 126 -38.08 -58.13 -6.93
C SER A 126 -37.18 -56.96 -7.40
N SER A 127 -36.22 -57.33 -8.24
CA SER A 127 -34.97 -56.64 -8.63
C SER A 127 -35.16 -55.89 -9.98
N PRO A 128 -34.12 -55.54 -10.76
CA PRO A 128 -33.04 -54.57 -10.59
C PRO A 128 -32.97 -53.52 -11.74
N SER A 129 -31.94 -52.67 -11.68
CA SER A 129 -31.24 -52.04 -12.82
C SER A 129 -31.80 -50.72 -13.37
N LYS A 130 -31.05 -49.62 -13.18
CA LYS A 130 -30.29 -49.01 -14.29
C LYS A 130 -29.32 -47.94 -13.81
N ILE A 131 -28.05 -48.25 -14.06
CA ILE A 131 -26.94 -47.32 -14.21
C ILE A 131 -27.27 -46.38 -15.38
N THR A 132 -27.17 -45.07 -15.20
CA THR A 132 -26.90 -44.18 -16.34
C THR A 132 -25.95 -43.07 -15.93
N LYS A 133 -24.92 -42.95 -16.78
CA LYS A 133 -23.71 -42.18 -16.62
C LYS A 133 -23.98 -40.68 -16.85
N LEU A 134 -23.34 -39.89 -16.00
CA LEU A 134 -22.57 -38.67 -16.29
C LEU A 134 -22.73 -38.07 -17.70
N SER A 135 -23.30 -36.87 -17.75
CA SER A 135 -22.96 -35.83 -18.74
C SER A 135 -22.79 -34.49 -18.00
N PRO A 136 -21.72 -33.72 -18.26
CA PRO A 136 -21.45 -32.47 -17.55
C PRO A 136 -22.14 -31.29 -18.25
N MET A 137 -23.11 -30.69 -17.57
CA MET A 137 -23.75 -29.46 -18.00
C MET A 137 -22.80 -28.28 -17.79
N LYS A 138 -22.33 -27.68 -18.89
CA LYS A 138 -21.54 -26.44 -18.90
C LYS A 138 -22.40 -25.28 -18.39
N HIS A 139 -22.19 -24.88 -17.13
CA HIS A 139 -22.49 -23.53 -16.66
C HIS A 139 -21.19 -22.74 -16.54
N THR A 140 -21.02 -21.78 -17.44
CA THR A 140 -19.97 -20.77 -17.42
C THR A 140 -20.24 -19.79 -16.28
N THR A 141 -19.47 -19.91 -15.20
CA THR A 141 -19.30 -18.84 -14.21
C THR A 141 -17.99 -18.10 -14.51
N PRO A 142 -17.94 -16.76 -14.36
CA PRO A 142 -16.73 -16.00 -14.65
C PRO A 142 -15.68 -16.26 -13.56
N LYS A 143 -14.68 -17.08 -13.87
CA LYS A 143 -13.49 -17.23 -13.03
C LYS A 143 -12.59 -16.00 -13.23
N ILE A 144 -12.51 -15.19 -12.19
CA ILE A 144 -11.44 -14.22 -11.98
C ILE A 144 -10.11 -14.98 -12.01
N SER A 145 -9.37 -14.85 -13.12
CA SER A 145 -8.05 -15.44 -13.28
C SER A 145 -6.98 -14.40 -12.98
N SER A 146 -5.95 -14.84 -12.27
CA SER A 146 -4.76 -14.06 -11.91
C SER A 146 -4.06 -13.46 -13.15
N PRO A 147 -3.50 -12.24 -13.05
CA PRO A 147 -2.84 -11.52 -14.17
C PRO A 147 -1.74 -12.31 -14.87
N LEU A 148 -1.13 -13.28 -14.17
CA LEU A 148 -0.01 -14.08 -14.68
C LEU A 148 -0.45 -15.08 -15.78
N LYS A 149 -1.69 -15.57 -15.72
CA LYS A 149 -2.21 -16.54 -16.69
C LYS A 149 -2.59 -15.89 -18.04
N LYS A 150 -2.81 -14.57 -18.03
CA LYS A 150 -3.13 -13.77 -19.21
C LYS A 150 -1.86 -13.45 -20.04
N LEU A 151 -0.70 -13.34 -19.38
CA LEU A 151 0.59 -13.18 -20.05
C LEU A 151 1.07 -14.48 -20.71
N GLN A 152 0.79 -15.62 -20.10
CA GLN A 152 1.16 -16.92 -20.67
C GLN A 152 0.34 -17.24 -21.93
N ALA A 153 -0.96 -16.88 -21.93
CA ALA A 153 -1.84 -17.05 -23.09
C ALA A 153 -1.49 -16.14 -24.28
N LEU A 154 -0.94 -14.94 -24.03
CA LEU A 154 -0.47 -14.04 -25.09
C LEU A 154 0.85 -14.53 -25.72
N ARG A 155 1.76 -15.07 -24.90
CA ARG A 155 3.01 -15.69 -25.37
C ARG A 155 2.77 -16.91 -26.26
N ASP A 156 1.76 -17.72 -25.94
CA ASP A 156 1.37 -18.88 -26.74
C ASP A 156 0.63 -18.51 -28.04
N GLN A 157 0.14 -17.27 -28.15
CA GLN A 157 -0.54 -16.74 -29.34
C GLN A 157 0.46 -16.12 -30.33
N GLU A 158 1.52 -15.47 -29.85
CA GLU A 158 2.62 -14.96 -30.68
C GLU A 158 3.48 -16.06 -31.31
N LEU A 159 3.60 -17.22 -30.65
CA LEU A 159 4.34 -18.38 -31.18
C LEU A 159 3.61 -19.13 -32.31
N LYS A 160 2.36 -18.78 -32.62
CA LYS A 160 1.55 -19.41 -33.69
C LYS A 160 1.38 -18.54 -34.94
N GLN A 161 1.92 -17.33 -34.99
CA GLN A 161 1.78 -16.40 -36.12
C GLN A 161 3.11 -15.95 -36.76
N ALA A 162 4.17 -16.75 -36.64
CA ALA A 162 5.43 -16.51 -37.36
C ALA A 162 5.65 -17.57 -38.45
N GLY A 163 5.30 -17.23 -39.69
CA GLY A 163 5.62 -17.94 -40.95
C GLY A 163 5.14 -17.12 -42.16
N PRO A 164 5.88 -17.08 -43.28
CA PRO A 164 6.12 -15.85 -44.05
C PRO A 164 5.23 -15.64 -45.29
N ASP A 165 5.35 -14.42 -45.82
CA ASP A 165 5.07 -13.93 -47.19
C ASP A 165 3.82 -13.08 -47.45
N SER A 166 4.13 -11.91 -48.04
CA SER A 166 3.36 -11.10 -49.01
C SER A 166 2.75 -9.77 -48.52
N THR A 167 3.51 -8.68 -48.67
CA THR A 167 3.03 -7.35 -49.15
C THR A 167 2.62 -7.43 -50.64
N PRO A 168 1.91 -6.44 -51.28
CA PRO A 168 1.93 -4.98 -51.01
C PRO A 168 0.64 -4.13 -51.28
N ALA A 169 0.78 -2.82 -51.02
CA ALA A 169 0.11 -1.64 -51.64
C ALA A 169 -1.34 -1.29 -51.20
N SER A 170 -1.81 -0.04 -51.07
CA SER A 170 -1.32 1.32 -51.40
C SER A 170 -2.12 2.43 -50.65
N SER A 171 -1.50 3.63 -50.56
CA SER A 171 -2.09 4.99 -50.68
C SER A 171 -3.26 5.45 -49.78
N ASP A 172 -3.03 6.44 -48.91
CA ASP A 172 -3.18 7.86 -49.29
C ASP A 172 -2.82 8.83 -48.15
N ILE A 173 -2.21 9.92 -48.57
CA ILE A 173 -1.77 11.12 -47.83
C ILE A 173 -2.88 12.18 -48.02
N ASN A 174 -3.18 12.99 -47.00
CA ASN A 174 -3.52 14.41 -47.14
C ASN A 174 -3.60 15.12 -45.78
N ASP A 175 -2.55 15.90 -45.52
CA ASP A 175 -2.44 17.28 -45.03
C ASP A 175 -3.52 17.96 -44.16
N GLU A 176 -2.96 18.53 -43.08
CA GLU A 176 -3.18 19.84 -42.44
C GLU A 176 -4.51 20.59 -42.59
N GLU A 177 -5.13 20.92 -41.45
CA GLU A 177 -5.69 22.27 -41.27
C GLU A 177 -5.72 22.70 -39.78
N SER A 178 -5.10 23.85 -39.54
CA SER A 178 -5.03 24.61 -38.30
C SER A 178 -6.32 25.41 -38.08
N ILE A 179 -6.91 25.34 -36.88
CA ILE A 179 -8.06 26.19 -36.51
C ILE A 179 -7.83 26.82 -35.14
N PHE A 180 -7.11 27.94 -35.14
CA PHE A 180 -7.10 28.92 -34.06
C PHE A 180 -7.58 30.26 -34.65
N ASN A 181 -8.91 30.47 -34.77
CA ASN A 181 -9.52 31.81 -34.66
C ASN A 181 -11.06 31.78 -34.61
N GLN A 182 -11.57 32.32 -33.49
CA GLN A 182 -12.69 33.26 -33.30
C GLN A 182 -13.98 33.12 -34.15
N LYS A 183 -15.16 33.11 -33.50
CA LYS A 183 -15.94 34.33 -33.15
C LYS A 183 -17.24 34.01 -32.38
N GLU A 184 -17.61 34.92 -31.48
CA GLU A 184 -18.89 35.03 -30.79
C GLU A 184 -20.06 35.30 -31.76
N ALA A 185 -21.26 34.74 -31.49
CA ALA A 185 -22.58 35.42 -31.59
C ALA A 185 -23.78 34.46 -31.38
N SER A 186 -24.58 34.78 -30.35
CA SER A 186 -26.06 34.78 -30.24
C SER A 186 -26.94 33.54 -30.56
N GLU A 187 -27.58 33.05 -29.49
CA GLU A 187 -29.03 32.89 -29.21
C GLU A 187 -30.04 32.24 -30.20
N ALA A 188 -30.75 31.26 -29.61
CA ALA A 188 -32.19 30.93 -29.71
C ALA A 188 -32.76 30.16 -30.94
N SER A 189 -33.19 28.90 -30.68
CA SER A 189 -34.51 28.39 -31.09
C SER A 189 -34.87 27.08 -30.38
N GLU A 190 -36.17 26.93 -30.10
CA GLU A 190 -36.83 26.00 -29.18
C GLU A 190 -36.98 24.53 -29.65
N SER A 191 -37.02 23.63 -28.64
CA SER A 191 -37.79 22.38 -28.46
C SER A 191 -38.19 21.48 -29.65
N VAL A 192 -37.80 20.18 -29.60
CA VAL A 192 -38.65 18.96 -29.63
C VAL A 192 -37.84 17.78 -28.99
N PRO A 193 -38.46 16.83 -28.25
CA PRO A 193 -37.78 15.92 -27.33
C PRO A 193 -37.50 14.51 -27.91
N ASN A 194 -36.62 13.78 -27.21
CA ASN A 194 -36.28 12.35 -27.34
C ASN A 194 -35.04 12.01 -28.16
N THR A 195 -33.88 12.17 -27.53
CA THR A 195 -32.73 11.28 -27.71
C THR A 195 -32.13 11.04 -26.32
N PRO A 196 -31.81 9.79 -25.93
CA PRO A 196 -31.24 9.52 -24.62
C PRO A 196 -29.87 10.16 -24.56
N SER A 197 -29.80 11.30 -23.87
CA SER A 197 -28.57 11.95 -23.49
C SER A 197 -27.70 10.92 -22.76
N THR A 198 -26.55 10.60 -23.35
CA THR A 198 -25.44 10.00 -22.64
C THR A 198 -25.23 10.79 -21.34
N PRO A 199 -25.03 10.13 -20.19
CA PRO A 199 -24.82 10.85 -18.94
C PRO A 199 -23.52 11.62 -19.11
N THR A 200 -23.62 12.93 -19.31
CA THR A 200 -22.52 13.86 -19.08
C THR A 200 -22.13 13.67 -17.62
N THR A 201 -21.15 12.82 -17.40
CA THR A 201 -20.51 12.64 -16.11
C THR A 201 -19.94 14.01 -15.77
N LYS A 202 -20.68 14.77 -14.97
CA LYS A 202 -20.14 15.92 -14.27
C LYS A 202 -18.88 15.40 -13.59
N TYR A 203 -17.71 15.79 -14.11
CA TYR A 203 -16.43 15.52 -13.49
C TYR A 203 -16.49 16.16 -12.11
N VAL A 204 -16.93 15.39 -11.12
CA VAL A 204 -16.88 15.79 -9.72
C VAL A 204 -15.41 16.03 -9.48
N LYS A 205 -15.02 17.30 -9.33
CA LYS A 205 -13.66 17.72 -8.98
C LYS A 205 -13.31 17.02 -7.67
N ARG A 206 -12.69 15.86 -7.79
CA ARG A 206 -12.34 15.01 -6.67
C ARG A 206 -11.13 15.66 -6.02
N GLN A 207 -11.41 16.48 -5.01
CA GLN A 207 -10.38 17.12 -4.20
C GLN A 207 -9.48 16.04 -3.61
N ILE A 208 -8.17 16.28 -3.66
CA ILE A 208 -7.18 15.42 -3.04
C ILE A 208 -7.14 15.75 -1.55
N THR A 209 -7.35 14.72 -0.74
CA THR A 209 -7.04 14.76 0.69
C THR A 209 -5.53 14.54 0.89
N ILE A 210 -4.98 15.04 2.00
CA ILE A 210 -3.57 14.83 2.34
C ILE A 210 -3.26 13.33 2.45
N ALA A 211 -4.20 12.53 2.98
CA ALA A 211 -4.06 11.09 3.07
C ALA A 211 -3.98 10.41 1.69
N ASP A 212 -4.77 10.88 0.72
CA ASP A 212 -4.69 10.40 -0.66
C ASP A 212 -3.33 10.72 -1.27
N PHE A 213 -2.81 11.93 -1.07
CA PHE A 213 -1.49 12.34 -1.56
C PHE A 213 -0.37 11.50 -0.95
N ILE A 214 -0.38 11.29 0.37
CA ILE A 214 0.62 10.44 1.05
C ILE A 214 0.53 9.00 0.54
N SER A 215 -0.68 8.45 0.41
CA SER A 215 -0.86 7.10 -0.14
C SER A 215 -0.33 6.98 -1.58
N PHE A 216 -0.47 8.05 -2.36
CA PHE A 216 0.00 8.12 -3.74
C PHE A 216 1.53 8.20 -3.79
N ALA A 217 2.16 9.03 -2.95
CA ALA A 217 3.62 9.11 -2.82
C ALA A 217 4.23 7.77 -2.35
N ASN A 218 3.57 7.08 -1.41
CA ASN A 218 4.03 5.78 -0.89
C ASN A 218 4.02 4.68 -1.95
N ASN A 219 3.11 4.72 -2.94
CA ASN A 219 3.10 3.76 -4.04
C ASN A 219 4.36 3.86 -4.93
N PHE A 220 5.01 5.01 -4.95
CA PHE A 220 6.25 5.25 -5.70
C PHE A 220 7.50 5.18 -4.83
N PHE A 221 7.38 4.67 -3.60
CA PHE A 221 8.49 4.50 -2.65
C PHE A 221 9.26 5.81 -2.39
N ILE A 222 8.56 6.95 -2.33
CA ILE A 222 9.19 8.22 -1.95
C ILE A 222 9.59 8.15 -0.46
N PRO A 223 10.83 8.55 -0.10
CA PRO A 223 11.30 8.52 1.28
C PRO A 223 10.45 9.35 2.23
N ALA A 224 10.23 8.82 3.43
CA ALA A 224 9.43 9.46 4.47
C ALA A 224 10.01 10.79 4.99
N SER A 225 11.31 11.07 4.75
CA SER A 225 11.95 12.35 5.05
C SER A 225 11.48 13.48 4.13
N ILE A 226 11.10 13.15 2.90
CA ILE A 226 10.76 14.10 1.84
C ILE A 226 9.24 14.31 1.76
N THR A 227 8.46 13.25 1.98
CA THR A 227 6.99 13.29 1.87
C THR A 227 6.33 14.43 2.67
N PRO A 228 6.73 14.75 3.92
CA PRO A 228 6.16 15.88 4.66
C PRO A 228 6.44 17.23 4.00
N LYS A 229 7.66 17.44 3.48
CA LYS A 229 8.07 18.66 2.77
C LYS A 229 7.27 18.82 1.47
N MET A 230 7.07 17.71 0.76
CA MET A 230 6.20 17.69 -0.42
C MET A 230 4.74 18.00 -0.08
N VAL A 231 4.21 17.54 1.05
CA VAL A 231 2.84 17.87 1.49
C VAL A 231 2.71 19.36 1.78
N GLU A 232 3.72 19.97 2.40
CA GLU A 232 3.75 21.41 2.68
C GLU A 232 3.72 22.25 1.39
N SER A 233 4.60 21.95 0.43
CA SER A 233 4.59 22.62 -0.87
C SER A 233 3.29 22.32 -1.64
N PHE A 234 2.72 21.11 -1.52
CA PHE A 234 1.45 20.76 -2.15
C PHE A 234 0.30 21.63 -1.63
N VAL A 235 0.18 21.78 -0.31
CA VAL A 235 -0.85 22.64 0.31
C VAL A 235 -0.63 24.10 -0.08
N SER A 236 0.62 24.57 -0.11
CA SER A 236 0.98 25.93 -0.50
C SER A 236 0.58 26.24 -1.94
N HIS A 237 0.82 25.34 -2.89
CA HIS A 237 0.48 25.55 -4.31
C HIS A 237 -0.93 25.09 -4.70
N LYS A 238 -1.65 24.39 -3.81
CA LYS A 238 -3.00 23.83 -4.06
C LYS A 238 -3.99 24.86 -4.61
N HIS A 239 -3.97 26.09 -4.08
CA HIS A 239 -4.88 27.16 -4.47
C HIS A 239 -4.74 27.57 -5.96
N LYS A 240 -3.54 27.41 -6.56
CA LYS A 240 -3.30 27.70 -7.98
C LYS A 240 -4.00 26.69 -8.91
N PHE A 241 -4.33 25.50 -8.41
CA PHE A 241 -4.84 24.38 -9.20
C PHE A 241 -6.32 24.05 -8.96
N THR A 242 -7.03 24.80 -8.11
CA THR A 242 -8.46 24.59 -7.81
C THR A 242 -9.37 24.67 -9.04
N LYS A 243 -8.97 25.47 -10.04
CA LYS A 243 -9.73 25.61 -11.31
C LYS A 243 -9.50 24.46 -12.29
N LYS A 244 -8.30 23.86 -12.32
CA LYS A 244 -7.90 22.83 -13.29
C LYS A 244 -8.13 21.41 -12.75
N ASN A 245 -7.19 20.88 -11.97
CA ASN A 245 -7.29 19.61 -11.26
C ASN A 245 -6.13 19.50 -10.25
N GLU A 246 -6.42 19.16 -8.99
CA GLU A 246 -5.38 18.99 -7.96
C GLU A 246 -4.48 17.77 -8.24
N TRP A 247 -4.99 16.79 -8.98
CA TRP A 247 -4.20 15.63 -9.43
C TRP A 247 -3.05 15.99 -10.35
N LEU A 248 -3.15 17.08 -11.11
CA LEU A 248 -2.05 17.55 -11.96
C LEU A 248 -0.85 17.95 -11.09
N LEU A 249 -1.11 18.74 -10.05
CA LEU A 249 -0.09 19.16 -9.09
C LEU A 249 0.55 17.94 -8.41
N ALA A 250 -0.27 17.01 -7.93
CA ALA A 250 0.22 15.82 -7.26
C ALA A 250 1.10 14.94 -8.17
N CYS A 251 0.67 14.70 -9.41
CA CYS A 251 1.43 13.93 -10.39
C CYS A 251 2.75 14.63 -10.76
N GLY A 252 2.73 15.95 -10.97
CA GLY A 252 3.94 16.71 -11.29
C GLY A 252 4.96 16.69 -10.16
N MET A 253 4.53 16.90 -8.91
CA MET A 253 5.42 16.86 -7.75
C MET A 253 6.05 15.48 -7.54
N ILE A 254 5.27 14.41 -7.70
CA ILE A 254 5.77 13.03 -7.57
C ILE A 254 6.70 12.67 -8.74
N ASN A 255 6.39 13.11 -9.96
CA ASN A 255 7.28 12.94 -11.10
C ASN A 255 8.63 13.62 -10.87
N ALA A 256 8.62 14.89 -10.42
CA ALA A 256 9.82 15.64 -10.15
C ALA A 256 10.68 15.02 -9.03
N ALA A 257 10.05 14.55 -7.95
CA ALA A 257 10.73 13.85 -6.87
C ALA A 257 11.33 12.52 -7.34
N TYR A 258 10.52 11.69 -8.02
CA TYR A 258 10.92 10.36 -8.45
C TYR A 258 12.08 10.38 -9.46
N VAL A 259 12.05 11.33 -10.41
CA VAL A 259 13.10 11.47 -11.43
C VAL A 259 14.44 11.79 -10.79
N ARG A 260 14.47 12.61 -9.74
CA ARG A 260 15.70 13.01 -9.05
C ARG A 260 16.23 11.91 -8.13
N ILE A 261 15.34 11.26 -7.36
CA ILE A 261 15.71 10.14 -6.50
C ILE A 261 16.30 8.99 -7.33
N ASN A 262 15.65 8.64 -8.45
CA ASN A 262 16.03 7.49 -9.28
C ASN A 262 16.84 7.87 -10.53
N HIS A 263 17.56 9.00 -10.51
CA HIS A 263 18.26 9.51 -11.70
C HIS A 263 19.22 8.47 -12.31
N GLN A 264 19.95 7.70 -11.50
CA GLN A 264 20.84 6.64 -12.00
C GLN A 264 20.08 5.51 -12.68
N LEU A 265 18.95 5.10 -12.12
CA LEU A 265 18.14 4.01 -12.67
C LEU A 265 17.55 4.43 -14.02
N LEU A 266 17.02 5.66 -14.10
CA LEU A 266 16.43 6.21 -15.31
C LEU A 266 17.46 6.42 -16.43
N GLN A 267 18.71 6.76 -16.10
CA GLN A 267 19.79 6.87 -17.08
C GLN A 267 20.26 5.49 -17.59
N LYS A 268 20.33 4.50 -16.72
CA LYS A 268 20.80 3.14 -17.06
C LYS A 268 19.80 2.33 -17.86
N THR A 269 18.51 2.60 -17.71
CA THR A 269 17.44 1.76 -18.30
C THR A 269 16.63 2.53 -19.34
N ILE A 270 16.81 2.17 -20.61
CA ILE A 270 16.07 2.75 -21.74
C ILE A 270 14.58 2.37 -21.60
N GLY A 271 13.71 3.39 -21.58
CA GLY A 271 12.26 3.20 -21.48
C GLY A 271 11.69 3.17 -20.05
N ALA A 272 12.51 3.13 -19.00
CA ALA A 272 12.02 3.17 -17.62
C ALA A 272 11.25 4.46 -17.30
N LYS A 273 11.64 5.60 -17.87
CA LYS A 273 10.90 6.86 -17.77
C LYS A 273 9.48 6.74 -18.33
N SER A 274 9.30 6.07 -19.47
CA SER A 274 7.99 5.84 -20.08
C SER A 274 7.14 4.88 -19.25
N GLN A 275 7.76 3.83 -18.70
CA GLN A 275 7.08 2.89 -17.79
C GLN A 275 6.62 3.58 -16.50
N PHE A 276 7.46 4.42 -15.91
CA PHE A 276 7.09 5.22 -14.74
C PHE A 276 5.93 6.16 -15.06
N GLN A 277 5.96 6.87 -16.19
CA GLN A 277 4.86 7.73 -16.62
C GLN A 277 3.56 6.94 -16.84
N ASN A 278 3.63 5.71 -17.34
CA ASN A 278 2.47 4.81 -17.46
C ASN A 278 1.91 4.41 -16.08
N GLN A 279 2.78 4.10 -15.13
CA GLN A 279 2.38 3.81 -13.75
C GLN A 279 1.74 5.04 -13.10
N LEU A 280 2.36 6.22 -13.26
CA LEU A 280 1.83 7.50 -12.77
C LEU A 280 0.41 7.74 -13.29
N PHE A 281 0.19 7.49 -14.58
CA PHE A 281 -1.13 7.58 -15.20
C PHE A 281 -2.13 6.56 -14.64
N GLN A 282 -1.70 5.31 -14.41
CA GLN A 282 -2.57 4.25 -13.88
C GLN A 282 -3.03 4.52 -12.44
N TYR A 283 -2.16 5.08 -11.60
CA TYR A 283 -2.47 5.36 -10.19
C TYR A 283 -3.21 6.69 -9.99
N GLN A 284 -3.24 7.56 -11.00
CA GLN A 284 -3.94 8.83 -10.95
C GLN A 284 -5.46 8.64 -10.97
N LYS A 285 -6.14 9.03 -9.89
CA LYS A 285 -7.61 8.94 -9.79
C LYS A 285 -8.36 10.14 -10.39
N GLY A 286 -7.62 11.04 -11.05
CA GLY A 286 -8.11 12.33 -11.54
C GLY A 286 -8.71 12.34 -12.95
N GLY A 287 -8.73 11.21 -13.66
CA GLY A 287 -9.32 11.10 -15.00
C GLY A 287 -8.68 12.00 -16.08
N LEU A 288 -7.44 12.45 -15.86
CA LEU A 288 -6.70 13.26 -16.82
C LEU A 288 -6.23 12.41 -18.00
N MET A 289 -6.09 13.02 -19.18
CA MET A 289 -5.43 12.39 -20.33
C MET A 289 -3.91 12.31 -20.14
N ARG A 290 -3.28 11.26 -20.70
CA ARG A 290 -1.85 10.99 -20.55
C ARG A 290 -0.98 12.14 -21.06
N TRP A 291 -1.30 12.68 -22.25
CA TRP A 291 -0.52 13.78 -22.83
C TRP A 291 -0.62 15.06 -21.98
N ASN A 292 -1.82 15.39 -21.49
CA ASN A 292 -2.02 16.52 -20.59
C ASN A 292 -1.24 16.35 -19.28
N MET A 293 -1.25 15.15 -18.69
CA MET A 293 -0.45 14.86 -17.49
C MET A 293 1.04 15.13 -17.72
N LEU A 294 1.60 14.66 -18.85
CA LEU A 294 3.02 14.87 -19.17
C LEU A 294 3.39 16.34 -19.34
N LEU A 295 2.56 17.10 -20.04
CA LEU A 295 2.76 18.55 -20.20
C LEU A 295 2.80 19.24 -18.84
N TRP A 296 1.85 18.92 -17.96
CA TRP A 296 1.79 19.48 -16.62
C TRP A 296 2.94 19.02 -15.73
N CYS A 297 3.42 17.78 -15.87
CA CYS A 297 4.60 17.32 -15.15
C CYS A 297 5.82 18.21 -15.44
N ASN A 298 6.04 18.58 -16.69
CA ASN A 298 7.16 19.47 -17.07
C ASN A 298 6.96 20.89 -16.52
N ILE A 299 5.75 21.45 -16.65
CA ILE A 299 5.45 22.80 -16.14
C ILE A 299 5.62 22.87 -14.62
N ILE A 300 5.13 21.85 -13.92
CA ILE A 300 5.24 21.78 -12.46
C ILE A 300 6.70 21.60 -12.06
N GLU A 301 7.44 20.73 -12.75
CA GLU A 301 8.88 20.52 -12.52
C GLU A 301 9.67 21.83 -12.59
N ASP A 302 9.39 22.68 -13.59
CA ASP A 302 10.01 24.01 -13.67
C ASP A 302 9.55 24.93 -12.52
N ALA A 303 8.27 24.87 -12.14
CA ALA A 303 7.71 25.73 -11.10
C ALA A 303 8.18 25.37 -9.68
N ILE A 304 8.58 24.13 -9.43
CA ILE A 304 9.02 23.65 -8.11
C ILE A 304 10.54 23.55 -8.00
N LYS A 305 11.29 23.82 -9.07
CA LYS A 305 12.75 23.65 -9.14
C LYS A 305 13.50 24.37 -8.02
N ASP A 306 12.99 25.52 -7.58
CA ASP A 306 13.59 26.36 -6.54
C ASP A 306 13.18 25.98 -5.11
N GLU A 307 12.37 24.93 -4.94
CA GLU A 307 11.93 24.49 -3.61
C GLU A 307 13.08 23.81 -2.84
N PRO A 308 13.22 24.08 -1.53
CA PRO A 308 14.38 23.63 -0.74
C PRO A 308 14.47 22.11 -0.65
N TRP A 309 13.32 21.42 -0.62
CA TRP A 309 13.29 19.95 -0.56
C TRP A 309 13.77 19.31 -1.87
N ILE A 310 13.70 20.01 -3.00
CA ILE A 310 14.24 19.52 -4.26
C ILE A 310 15.76 19.63 -4.26
N SER A 311 16.30 20.76 -3.84
CA SER A 311 17.76 20.93 -3.70
C SER A 311 18.35 19.87 -2.76
N GLU A 312 17.67 19.56 -1.66
CA GLU A 312 18.06 18.49 -0.74
C GLU A 312 18.03 17.09 -1.38
N ILE A 313 17.03 16.79 -2.22
CA ILE A 313 17.02 15.52 -2.98
C ILE A 313 18.20 15.48 -3.94
N GLU A 314 18.47 16.56 -4.66
CA GLU A 314 19.57 16.61 -5.61
C GLU A 314 20.91 16.41 -4.88
N GLN A 315 21.12 17.06 -3.73
CA GLN A 315 22.30 16.84 -2.88
C GLN A 315 22.44 15.39 -2.43
N ASN A 316 21.37 14.82 -1.87
CA ASN A 316 21.41 13.46 -1.31
C ASN A 316 21.53 12.37 -2.38
N TYR A 317 20.77 12.48 -3.46
CA TYR A 317 20.64 11.41 -4.45
C TYR A 317 21.50 11.62 -5.69
N ILE A 318 21.58 12.84 -6.24
CA ILE A 318 22.33 13.11 -7.49
C ILE A 318 23.81 13.33 -7.21
N PHE A 319 24.12 14.21 -6.25
CA PHE A 319 25.51 14.52 -5.91
C PHE A 319 26.12 13.51 -4.93
N GLY A 320 25.31 12.58 -4.40
CA GLY A 320 25.78 11.52 -3.50
C GLY A 320 26.32 12.02 -2.16
N LYS A 321 26.00 13.27 -1.81
CA LYS A 321 26.42 13.88 -0.55
C LYS A 321 25.51 13.36 0.55
N SER A 322 25.90 12.22 1.12
CA SER A 322 25.32 11.79 2.39
C SER A 322 25.67 12.85 3.43
N PRO A 323 24.73 13.30 4.29
CA PRO A 323 25.01 14.29 5.32
C PRO A 323 26.16 13.85 6.25
N LEU A 324 26.33 12.54 6.44
CA LEU A 324 27.46 11.99 7.17
C LEU A 324 28.81 12.24 6.49
N HIS A 325 28.85 12.24 5.15
CA HIS A 325 30.07 12.47 4.41
C HIS A 325 30.46 13.95 4.42
N GLU A 326 29.48 14.86 4.31
CA GLU A 326 29.72 16.29 4.44
C GLU A 326 30.21 16.66 5.86
N ASP A 327 29.67 16.02 6.90
CA ASP A 327 30.12 16.24 8.29
C ASP A 327 31.55 15.72 8.54
N ILE A 328 31.97 14.69 7.81
CA ILE A 328 33.34 14.16 7.87
C ILE A 328 34.27 15.08 7.08
N GLU A 329 33.91 15.46 5.85
CA GLU A 329 34.70 16.38 5.03
C GLU A 329 34.85 17.74 5.71
N LYS A 330 33.77 18.31 6.27
CA LYS A 330 33.84 19.56 7.03
C LYS A 330 34.76 19.42 8.24
N ARG A 331 34.68 18.32 8.99
CA ARG A 331 35.60 18.08 10.12
C ARG A 331 37.05 17.93 9.68
N GLU A 332 37.31 17.25 8.56
CA GLU A 332 38.65 17.12 8.02
C GLU A 332 39.20 18.46 7.52
N ILE A 333 38.37 19.28 6.89
CA ILE A 333 38.77 20.60 6.40
C ILE A 333 38.99 21.56 7.58
N ASP A 334 38.10 21.56 8.57
CA ASP A 334 38.27 22.34 9.81
C ASP A 334 39.54 21.90 10.57
N ALA A 335 39.87 20.60 10.56
CA ALA A 335 41.11 20.11 11.17
C ALA A 335 42.37 20.54 10.40
N LYS A 336 42.29 20.71 9.08
CA LYS A 336 43.43 21.13 8.23
C LYS A 336 43.64 22.63 8.20
N LEU A 337 42.56 23.41 8.11
CA LEU A 337 42.60 24.87 7.88
C LEU A 337 42.18 25.69 9.10
N GLY A 338 41.59 25.04 10.11
CA GLY A 338 40.98 25.71 11.26
C GLY A 338 39.56 26.20 10.98
N PRO A 339 38.84 26.59 12.05
CA PRO A 339 37.49 27.13 11.93
C PRO A 339 37.49 28.46 11.14
N GLY A 340 36.53 28.61 10.23
CA GLY A 340 36.40 29.83 9.41
C GLY A 340 37.08 29.77 8.04
N TRP A 341 37.54 28.60 7.60
CA TRP A 341 38.11 28.39 6.26
C TRP A 341 37.13 28.77 5.12
N GLU A 342 35.81 28.68 5.36
CA GLU A 342 34.77 29.04 4.39
C GLU A 342 34.90 30.50 3.89
N LEU A 343 35.45 31.40 4.73
CA LEU A 343 35.74 32.78 4.32
C LEU A 343 36.86 32.82 3.27
N PHE A 344 37.92 32.04 3.45
CA PHE A 344 39.04 31.99 2.52
C PHE A 344 38.63 31.42 1.15
N GLU A 345 37.69 30.47 1.12
CA GLU A 345 37.09 29.97 -0.12
C GLU A 345 36.22 31.03 -0.80
N ARG A 346 35.38 31.75 -0.04
CA ARG A 346 34.56 32.86 -0.58
C ARG A 346 35.40 34.03 -1.12
N PHE A 347 36.57 34.27 -0.52
CA PHE A 347 37.52 35.28 -0.99
C PHE A 347 38.36 34.81 -2.19
N GLY A 348 38.19 33.55 -2.64
CA GLY A 348 38.93 33.01 -3.78
C GLY A 348 40.41 32.76 -3.49
N SER A 349 40.76 32.47 -2.22
CA SER A 349 42.14 32.12 -1.88
C SER A 349 42.55 30.83 -2.58
N MET A 350 43.79 30.75 -3.06
CA MET A 350 44.36 29.52 -3.65
C MET A 350 44.76 28.46 -2.60
N SER A 351 44.49 28.73 -1.32
CA SER A 351 44.78 27.84 -0.19
C SER A 351 43.68 26.79 -0.07
N HIS A 352 43.79 25.70 -0.84
CA HIS A 352 42.80 24.61 -0.79
C HIS A 352 43.21 23.50 0.20
N PRO A 353 42.23 22.84 0.86
CA PRO A 353 42.48 21.72 1.80
C PRO A 353 43.20 20.52 1.16
N ASN A 354 43.17 20.44 -0.17
CA ASN A 354 43.81 19.38 -0.96
C ASN A 354 45.31 19.65 -1.23
N VAL A 355 45.78 20.87 -0.99
CA VAL A 355 47.13 21.32 -1.34
C VAL A 355 47.96 21.59 -0.08
N GLN A 356 47.30 21.82 1.05
CA GLN A 356 47.97 22.12 2.31
C GLN A 356 48.29 20.83 3.06
N PHE A 357 49.57 20.46 3.02
CA PHE A 357 50.18 19.46 3.87
C PHE A 357 51.10 20.23 4.85
N ASP A 358 51.09 19.86 6.13
CA ASP A 358 51.92 20.42 7.21
C ASP A 358 51.44 21.75 7.83
N SER A 359 50.12 21.91 8.05
CA SER A 359 49.63 23.01 8.90
C SER A 359 49.79 22.69 10.39
N ASP A 360 49.98 23.73 11.23
CA ASP A 360 50.00 23.59 12.69
C ASP A 360 48.81 22.79 13.27
N PRO A 361 47.54 23.04 12.86
CA PRO A 361 46.42 22.23 13.33
C PRO A 361 46.45 20.79 12.79
N GLN A 362 46.99 20.54 11.60
CA GLN A 362 47.18 19.19 11.07
C GLN A 362 48.25 18.41 11.86
N ASN A 363 49.33 19.06 12.30
CA ASN A 363 50.34 18.45 13.17
C ASN A 363 49.75 18.06 14.53
N LEU A 364 48.88 18.91 15.08
CA LEU A 364 48.19 18.66 16.34
C LEU A 364 47.17 17.51 16.22
N TYR A 365 46.42 17.47 15.11
CA TYR A 365 45.53 16.37 14.78
C TYR A 365 46.29 15.05 14.61
N HIS A 366 47.38 15.06 13.83
CA HIS A 366 48.23 13.89 13.62
C HIS A 366 48.76 13.36 14.95
N HIS A 367 49.33 14.23 15.79
CA HIS A 367 49.85 13.81 17.10
C HIS A 367 48.76 13.21 18.01
N THR A 368 47.55 13.77 17.98
CA THR A 368 46.40 13.26 18.76
C THR A 368 45.94 11.89 18.22
N TRP A 369 45.86 11.75 16.91
CA TRP A 369 45.50 10.49 16.26
C TRP A 369 46.54 9.40 16.52
N THR A 370 47.84 9.71 16.38
CA THR A 370 48.93 8.76 16.64
C THR A 370 48.92 8.29 18.09
N ASN A 371 48.71 9.20 19.06
CA ASN A 371 48.59 8.84 20.47
C ASN A 371 47.40 7.90 20.73
N ASN A 372 46.25 8.16 20.09
CA ASN A 372 45.07 7.30 20.21
C ASN A 372 45.31 5.90 19.62
N ILE A 373 45.95 5.81 18.46
CA ILE A 373 46.30 4.52 17.82
C ILE A 373 47.27 3.73 18.70
N ILE A 374 48.32 4.37 19.23
CA ILE A 374 49.30 3.72 20.12
C ILE A 374 48.59 3.20 21.38
N SER A 375 47.71 3.99 21.99
CA SER A 375 46.96 3.57 23.19
C SER A 375 46.02 2.38 22.94
N GLN A 376 45.51 2.23 21.71
CA GLN A 376 44.68 1.09 21.30
C GLN A 376 45.49 -0.17 20.97
N LEU A 377 46.78 -0.02 20.63
CA LEU A 377 47.71 -1.12 20.39
C LEU A 377 48.34 -1.67 21.67
N ASP A 378 48.48 -0.83 22.70
CA ASP A 378 49.00 -1.20 24.02
C ASP A 378 47.93 -1.79 24.98
N SER A 379 46.65 -1.80 24.56
CA SER A 379 45.52 -2.46 25.27
C SER A 379 45.17 -3.80 24.61
#